data_AF-A0A813FPW6-F1
#
_entry.id   AF-A0A813FPW6-F1
#
_cell.length_a   1.000
_cell.length_b   1.000
_cell.length_c   1.000
_cell.angle_alpha   90.00
_cell.angle_beta   90.00
_cell.angle_gamma   90.00
#
_symmetry.space_group_name_H-M   'P 1'
#
loop_
_entity.id
_entity.type
_entity.pdbx_description
1 polymer ?
#
loop_
_entity_poly.entity_id
_entity_poly.type
_entity_poly.pdbx_seq_one_letter_code
_entity_poly.pdbx_strand_id
1 'polypeptide(L)'
;MRLGDYKILPRARLVQLSERYPELIDAGFQDGNHEYGVPPKVYENQAFNDWHTSHKKSKLSYLEQTEFRFLAVVDGVSGTNRFPCMLLSGSTVFKQTSPYYQWYDNMLVPWKHFVPVSYDLHDLPALVEDFCMKQSAKQVKVLQQLGQLEDPQVAYYLLRWSCNSSRMNYMARTTPAAGCSDGLRLFDKATEAAFRSVTGLPLTQQQWTQATFGVKDGGLGLRAAASVADAAYLGSRAATHDACKAIRPAHRWDSNGDESPIAAAIGRCSAELAGAGMATRIQGDAREMTQSQVSNVIGLARVKAWRAVATPDSACNLNAFSAPLAGKALGITPSKTLDKHLSKNEFVTEVAARLGVDVCEGGHACSFCGLAADSRGRHALFCMSGGDATVEHNSVRDLVHDYCRRGLLRPQLEAQGVLRDIPLPDGRRRPADVLVCSGSVLVQSLPDGSRPVGPNSVALDFAVINALGPGHWEETSRQPGSAAKAYADRKRRHLDTASKCEAAGVRFQPMVFEAQGGMTSEAGAVIHAIAGAVASAEDADQQKIRVEIFEKISLLIMRANARRIGRRRVKDDSGSAEAAAASATKVVREARLLVEPGLGDE
;
A
#
# COMPACT_ATOMS: atom_id res chain seq x y z
N MET A 1 -9.56 55.29 -8.49
CA MET A 1 -8.97 54.31 -9.43
C MET A 1 -8.10 55.09 -10.42
N ARG A 2 -6.79 54.86 -10.50
CA ARG A 2 -5.94 55.55 -11.50
C ARG A 2 -6.31 54.98 -12.88
N LEU A 3 -7.02 55.77 -13.68
CA LEU A 3 -7.63 55.41 -14.98
C LEU A 3 -6.65 55.00 -16.11
N GLY A 4 -5.42 54.60 -15.79
CA GLY A 4 -4.39 54.18 -16.77
C GLY A 4 -3.53 53.00 -16.32
N ASP A 5 -3.77 52.42 -15.14
CA ASP A 5 -3.05 51.22 -14.69
C ASP A 5 -3.75 49.95 -15.20
N TYR A 6 -3.34 49.47 -16.37
CA TYR A 6 -3.93 48.29 -17.01
C TYR A 6 -3.79 47.01 -16.19
N LYS A 7 -2.84 46.96 -15.25
CA LYS A 7 -2.56 45.81 -14.38
C LYS A 7 -3.67 45.58 -13.34
N ILE A 8 -4.62 46.51 -13.20
CA ILE A 8 -5.78 46.32 -12.32
C ILE A 8 -6.96 45.65 -13.04
N LEU A 9 -6.91 45.53 -14.36
CA LEU A 9 -7.98 44.90 -15.14
C LEU A 9 -8.00 43.39 -14.87
N PRO A 10 -9.15 42.77 -14.58
CA PRO A 10 -9.21 41.36 -14.17
C PRO A 10 -8.53 40.38 -15.12
N ARG A 11 -8.72 40.52 -16.44
CA ARG A 11 -8.07 39.65 -17.43
C ARG A 11 -6.57 39.89 -17.52
N ALA A 12 -6.11 41.13 -17.32
CA ALA A 12 -4.68 41.42 -17.22
C ALA A 12 -4.08 40.77 -15.97
N ARG A 13 -4.79 40.82 -14.83
CA ARG A 13 -4.36 40.13 -13.60
C ARG A 13 -4.25 38.62 -13.78
N LEU A 14 -5.17 37.98 -14.50
CA LEU A 14 -5.06 36.55 -14.79
C LEU A 14 -3.78 36.23 -15.59
N VAL A 15 -3.44 37.05 -16.58
CA VAL A 15 -2.20 36.89 -17.35
C VAL A 15 -0.97 37.13 -16.48
N GLN A 16 -0.99 38.13 -15.58
CA GLN A 16 0.09 38.35 -14.62
C GLN A 16 0.28 37.18 -13.64
N LEU A 17 -0.82 36.54 -13.24
CA LEU A 17 -0.74 35.32 -12.43
C LEU A 17 -0.16 34.16 -13.22
N SER A 18 -0.44 34.06 -14.53
CA SER A 18 0.19 33.06 -15.41
C SER A 18 1.69 33.30 -15.58
N GLU A 19 2.15 34.55 -15.66
CA GLU A 19 3.59 34.88 -15.65
C GLU A 19 4.25 34.45 -14.34
N ARG A 20 3.55 34.63 -13.20
CA ARG A 20 4.08 34.35 -11.87
C ARG A 20 4.03 32.89 -11.46
N TYR A 21 3.02 32.16 -11.93
CA TYR A 21 2.74 30.76 -11.60
C TYR A 21 2.50 29.95 -12.89
N PRO A 22 3.47 29.90 -13.82
CA PRO A 22 3.29 29.28 -15.15
C PRO A 22 3.00 27.77 -15.08
N GLU A 23 3.45 27.09 -14.03
CA GLU A 23 3.17 25.68 -13.76
C GLU A 23 1.73 25.40 -13.27
N LEU A 24 1.04 26.43 -12.77
CA LEU A 24 -0.30 26.33 -12.19
C LEU A 24 -1.38 26.97 -13.08
N ILE A 25 -1.05 28.08 -13.75
CA ILE A 25 -1.98 28.90 -14.51
C ILE A 25 -1.44 29.10 -15.92
N ASP A 26 -2.19 28.60 -16.90
CA ASP A 26 -1.96 28.87 -18.32
C ASP A 26 -3.00 29.87 -18.83
N ALA A 27 -2.63 31.15 -18.91
CA ALA A 27 -3.48 32.21 -19.44
C ALA A 27 -2.71 33.12 -20.41
N GLY A 28 -3.43 33.75 -21.34
CA GLY A 28 -2.89 34.69 -22.33
C GLY A 28 -4.00 35.43 -23.05
N PHE A 29 -3.63 36.49 -23.78
CA PHE A 29 -4.55 37.24 -24.61
C PHE A 29 -4.78 36.53 -25.96
N GLN A 30 -5.97 36.68 -26.53
CA GLN A 30 -6.25 36.16 -27.87
C GLN A 30 -5.85 37.20 -28.93
N ASP A 31 -5.50 36.76 -30.13
CA ASP A 31 -5.47 37.64 -31.31
C ASP A 31 -6.85 38.21 -31.62
N GLY A 32 -6.92 39.55 -31.71
CA GLY A 32 -8.13 40.34 -31.94
C GLY A 32 -7.91 41.84 -31.66
N ASN A 33 -8.91 42.67 -31.94
CA ASN A 33 -8.86 44.11 -31.62
C ASN A 33 -9.03 44.32 -30.11
N HIS A 34 -7.95 44.73 -29.43
CA HIS A 34 -7.92 44.97 -27.98
C HIS A 34 -8.46 46.35 -27.58
N GLU A 35 -8.82 47.20 -28.56
CA GLU A 35 -9.45 48.51 -28.34
C GLU A 35 -10.88 48.37 -27.77
N TYR A 36 -11.57 47.27 -28.11
CA TYR A 36 -12.97 47.11 -27.75
C TYR A 36 -13.15 46.79 -26.26
N GLY A 37 -13.68 47.74 -25.51
CA GLY A 37 -13.97 47.58 -24.09
C GLY A 37 -12.82 47.92 -23.14
N VAL A 38 -11.70 48.42 -23.66
CA VAL A 38 -10.57 48.91 -22.90
C VAL A 38 -10.61 50.45 -22.87
N PRO A 39 -10.46 51.11 -21.71
CA PRO A 39 -10.48 52.57 -21.64
C PRO A 39 -9.43 53.21 -22.56
N PRO A 40 -9.70 54.39 -23.18
CA PRO A 40 -8.75 55.06 -24.08
C PRO A 40 -7.34 55.21 -23.54
N LYS A 41 -7.23 55.66 -22.30
CA LYS A 41 -5.96 55.84 -21.59
C LYS A 41 -5.14 54.55 -21.42
N VAL A 42 -5.76 53.38 -21.55
CA VAL A 42 -5.08 52.08 -21.45
C VAL A 42 -4.61 51.59 -22.81
N TYR A 43 -5.43 51.67 -23.87
CA TYR A 43 -4.95 51.24 -25.20
C TYR A 43 -4.00 52.26 -25.86
N GLU A 44 -4.06 53.54 -25.46
CA GLU A 44 -3.06 54.55 -25.87
C GLU A 44 -1.71 54.37 -25.15
N ASN A 45 -1.62 53.48 -24.17
CA ASN A 45 -0.40 53.20 -23.42
C ASN A 45 0.47 52.18 -24.18
N GLN A 46 1.60 52.64 -24.73
CA GLN A 46 2.53 51.78 -25.48
C GLN A 46 3.03 50.58 -24.65
N ALA A 47 3.29 50.75 -23.35
CA ALA A 47 3.75 49.66 -22.50
C ALA A 47 2.68 48.57 -22.30
N PHE A 48 1.39 48.95 -22.31
CA PHE A 48 0.29 47.97 -22.34
C PHE A 48 0.27 47.24 -23.68
N ASN A 49 0.41 47.94 -24.80
CA ASN A 49 0.35 47.33 -26.13
C ASN A 49 1.50 46.34 -26.37
N ASP A 50 2.72 46.69 -25.94
CA ASP A 50 3.89 45.83 -26.01
C ASP A 50 3.67 44.57 -25.13
N TRP A 51 3.22 44.76 -23.89
CA TRP A 51 2.96 43.67 -22.95
C TRP A 51 1.79 42.77 -23.38
N HIS A 52 0.69 43.36 -23.86
CA HIS A 52 -0.45 42.62 -24.41
C HIS A 52 -0.02 41.78 -25.60
N THR A 53 0.81 42.35 -26.50
CA THR A 53 1.33 41.65 -27.67
C THR A 53 2.28 40.51 -27.30
N SER A 54 3.17 40.70 -26.31
CA SER A 54 4.09 39.66 -25.87
C SER A 54 3.39 38.50 -25.15
N HIS A 55 2.17 38.69 -24.65
CA HIS A 55 1.38 37.69 -23.92
C HIS A 55 0.20 37.12 -24.73
N LYS A 56 0.26 37.23 -26.06
CA LYS A 56 -0.70 36.59 -26.93
C LYS A 56 -0.48 35.08 -26.97
N LYS A 57 -1.58 34.33 -26.88
CA LYS A 57 -1.63 32.88 -27.05
C LYS A 57 -2.65 32.52 -28.15
N SER A 58 -2.45 31.36 -28.75
CA SER A 58 -3.38 30.85 -29.75
C SER A 58 -4.78 30.66 -29.14
N LYS A 59 -5.81 30.95 -29.94
CA LYS A 59 -7.19 30.76 -29.51
C LYS A 59 -7.47 29.27 -29.34
N LEU A 60 -7.87 28.88 -28.13
CA LEU A 60 -8.40 27.54 -27.85
C LEU A 60 -9.90 27.46 -28.12
N SER A 61 -10.34 26.45 -28.86
CA SER A 61 -11.77 26.12 -28.98
C SER A 61 -12.34 25.67 -27.63
N TYR A 62 -13.66 25.66 -27.48
CA TYR A 62 -14.31 25.20 -26.24
C TYR A 62 -13.93 23.76 -25.89
N LEU A 63 -13.75 22.91 -26.89
CA LEU A 63 -13.34 21.52 -26.69
C LEU A 63 -11.87 21.40 -26.25
N GLU A 64 -11.02 22.31 -26.73
CA GLU A 64 -9.60 22.30 -26.36
C GLU A 64 -9.40 22.77 -24.91
N GLN A 65 -10.28 23.64 -24.43
CA GLN A 65 -10.27 24.08 -23.04
C GLN A 65 -10.63 22.95 -22.07
N THR A 66 -11.36 21.92 -22.48
CA THR A 66 -11.71 20.79 -21.57
C THR A 66 -10.51 19.93 -21.18
N GLU A 67 -9.34 20.14 -21.81
CA GLU A 67 -8.09 19.49 -21.39
C GLU A 67 -7.56 20.00 -20.06
N PHE A 68 -8.02 21.18 -19.61
CA PHE A 68 -7.62 21.79 -18.36
C PHE A 68 -8.55 21.37 -17.23
N ARG A 69 -7.98 20.99 -16.09
CA ARG A 69 -8.73 20.59 -14.89
C ARG A 69 -9.50 21.75 -14.26
N PHE A 70 -8.93 22.95 -14.36
CA PHE A 70 -9.45 24.18 -13.78
C PHE A 70 -9.65 25.21 -14.88
N LEU A 71 -10.85 25.81 -14.92
CA LEU A 71 -11.20 26.81 -15.93
C LEU A 71 -11.57 28.12 -15.26
N ALA A 72 -10.70 29.13 -15.41
CA ALA A 72 -10.96 30.48 -14.92
C ALA A 72 -11.94 31.22 -15.84
N VAL A 73 -13.05 31.68 -15.28
CA VAL A 73 -14.08 32.46 -15.94
C VAL A 73 -14.02 33.88 -15.42
N VAL A 74 -13.41 34.75 -16.23
CA VAL A 74 -13.18 36.16 -15.93
C VAL A 74 -14.05 37.01 -16.85
N ASP A 75 -14.76 37.97 -16.25
CA ASP A 75 -15.65 38.86 -16.97
C ASP A 75 -14.88 39.85 -17.84
N GLY A 76 -15.59 40.49 -18.77
CA GLY A 76 -15.04 41.47 -19.70
C GLY A 76 -15.63 42.85 -19.43
N VAL A 77 -16.15 43.48 -20.48
CA VAL A 77 -16.95 44.72 -20.37
C VAL A 77 -18.21 44.50 -19.53
N SER A 78 -18.78 43.30 -19.59
CA SER A 78 -19.92 42.82 -18.80
C SER A 78 -19.69 41.33 -18.43
N GLY A 79 -20.73 40.69 -17.88
CA GLY A 79 -20.75 39.25 -17.65
C GLY A 79 -20.41 38.46 -18.93
N THR A 80 -19.66 37.36 -18.77
CA THR A 80 -19.13 36.56 -19.89
C THR A 80 -20.07 35.43 -20.32
N ASN A 81 -20.35 35.33 -21.61
CA ASN A 81 -21.13 34.23 -22.19
C ASN A 81 -20.38 32.88 -22.19
N ARG A 82 -19.13 32.85 -21.74
CA ARG A 82 -18.34 31.60 -21.63
C ARG A 82 -18.80 30.73 -20.47
N PHE A 83 -19.39 31.32 -19.42
CA PHE A 83 -19.63 30.62 -18.16
C PHE A 83 -20.46 29.32 -18.30
N PRO A 84 -21.58 29.27 -19.07
CA PRO A 84 -22.35 28.04 -19.23
C PRO A 84 -21.57 26.95 -19.97
N CYS A 85 -20.83 27.33 -21.01
CA CYS A 85 -20.01 26.40 -21.78
C CYS A 85 -18.90 25.77 -20.93
N MET A 86 -18.34 26.54 -19.97
CA MET A 86 -17.31 26.01 -19.07
C MET A 86 -17.92 25.04 -18.04
N LEU A 87 -19.15 25.25 -17.57
CA LEU A 87 -19.81 24.31 -16.66
C LEU A 87 -20.07 22.95 -17.32
N LEU A 88 -20.23 22.92 -18.65
CA LEU A 88 -20.41 21.70 -19.43
C LEU A 88 -19.09 20.97 -19.75
N SER A 89 -17.92 21.53 -19.41
CA SER A 89 -16.63 20.95 -19.78
C SER A 89 -16.24 19.72 -18.96
N GLY A 90 -16.86 19.52 -17.79
CA GLY A 90 -16.43 18.55 -16.78
C GLY A 90 -15.23 19.01 -15.93
N SER A 91 -14.67 20.19 -16.22
CA SER A 91 -13.61 20.83 -15.43
C SER A 91 -14.20 21.55 -14.20
N THR A 92 -13.37 21.83 -13.20
CA THR A 92 -13.78 22.70 -12.09
C THR A 92 -13.68 24.14 -12.56
N VAL A 93 -14.82 24.83 -12.58
CA VAL A 93 -14.89 26.23 -13.00
C VAL A 93 -14.59 27.14 -11.83
N PHE A 94 -13.67 28.08 -12.04
CA PHE A 94 -13.31 29.16 -11.12
C PHE A 94 -13.93 30.45 -11.65
N LYS A 95 -15.06 30.90 -11.09
CA LYS A 95 -15.77 32.09 -11.57
C LYS A 95 -15.41 33.29 -10.72
N GLN A 96 -14.91 34.32 -11.39
CA GLN A 96 -14.69 35.63 -10.79
C GLN A 96 -16.01 36.19 -10.23
N THR A 97 -15.99 36.55 -8.95
CA THR A 97 -17.01 37.35 -8.28
C THR A 97 -17.10 38.70 -8.99
N SER A 98 -18.30 39.07 -9.41
CA SER A 98 -18.48 40.17 -10.35
C SER A 98 -19.71 40.98 -9.99
N PRO A 99 -19.68 42.30 -10.19
CA PRO A 99 -20.90 43.12 -10.11
C PRO A 99 -21.86 42.82 -11.28
N TYR A 100 -21.40 42.15 -12.32
CA TYR A 100 -22.23 41.73 -13.45
C TYR A 100 -22.89 40.39 -13.15
N TYR A 101 -24.19 40.30 -13.43
CA TYR A 101 -24.98 39.08 -13.30
C TYR A 101 -25.64 38.72 -14.63
N GLN A 102 -25.80 37.43 -14.89
CA GLN A 102 -26.59 36.87 -15.99
C GLN A 102 -27.90 36.29 -15.45
N TRP A 103 -28.89 36.10 -16.33
CA TRP A 103 -30.24 35.68 -15.94
C TRP A 103 -30.30 34.33 -15.23
N TYR A 104 -29.30 33.46 -15.42
CA TYR A 104 -29.22 32.12 -14.83
C TYR A 104 -28.32 32.04 -13.59
N ASP A 105 -27.65 33.12 -13.18
CA ASP A 105 -26.65 33.07 -12.10
C ASP A 105 -27.28 32.71 -10.75
N ASN A 106 -28.54 33.07 -10.51
CA ASN A 106 -29.30 32.70 -9.31
C ASN A 106 -29.58 31.19 -9.21
N MET A 107 -29.47 30.44 -10.31
CA MET A 107 -29.56 28.97 -10.31
C MET A 107 -28.25 28.32 -9.90
N LEU A 108 -27.14 29.08 -9.90
CA LEU A 108 -25.80 28.58 -9.62
C LEU A 108 -25.38 28.92 -8.19
N VAL A 109 -24.97 27.90 -7.44
CA VAL A 109 -24.58 28.05 -6.03
C VAL A 109 -23.05 27.98 -5.94
N PRO A 110 -22.39 29.03 -5.44
CA PRO A 110 -20.94 29.01 -5.17
C PRO A 110 -20.55 27.82 -4.29
N TRP A 111 -19.36 27.26 -4.51
CA TRP A 111 -18.82 26.05 -3.86
C TRP A 111 -19.59 24.74 -4.09
N LYS A 112 -20.75 24.80 -4.72
CA LYS A 112 -21.52 23.62 -5.15
C LYS A 112 -21.38 23.38 -6.67
N HIS A 113 -21.52 24.42 -7.47
CA HIS A 113 -21.46 24.33 -8.94
C HIS A 113 -20.15 24.90 -9.52
N PHE A 114 -19.51 25.85 -8.84
CA PHE A 114 -18.25 26.48 -9.25
C PHE A 114 -17.49 27.00 -8.02
N VAL A 115 -16.19 27.28 -8.17
CA VAL A 115 -15.36 27.92 -7.14
C VAL A 115 -15.39 29.44 -7.35
N PRO A 116 -15.92 30.25 -6.40
CA PRO A 116 -15.87 31.70 -6.52
C PRO A 116 -14.44 32.21 -6.30
N VAL A 117 -14.04 33.21 -7.08
CA VAL A 117 -12.72 33.86 -7.02
C VAL A 117 -12.92 35.35 -6.80
N SER A 118 -12.05 36.03 -6.07
CA SER A 118 -12.13 37.48 -5.87
C SER A 118 -12.13 38.24 -7.20
N TYR A 119 -12.76 39.43 -7.22
CA TYR A 119 -12.85 40.25 -8.45
C TYR A 119 -11.47 40.58 -9.04
N ASP A 120 -10.45 40.74 -8.20
CA ASP A 120 -9.07 40.99 -8.61
C ASP A 120 -8.25 39.72 -8.83
N LEU A 121 -8.82 38.53 -8.64
CA LEU A 121 -8.18 37.23 -8.83
C LEU A 121 -6.97 36.96 -7.93
N HIS A 122 -6.69 37.80 -6.92
CA HIS A 122 -5.49 37.65 -6.09
C HIS A 122 -5.46 36.30 -5.34
N ASP A 123 -6.63 35.74 -5.09
CA ASP A 123 -6.86 34.47 -4.40
C ASP A 123 -6.88 33.25 -5.34
N LEU A 124 -6.87 33.42 -6.67
CA LEU A 124 -6.98 32.31 -7.62
C LEU A 124 -5.90 31.22 -7.44
N PRO A 125 -4.59 31.54 -7.33
CA PRO A 125 -3.57 30.51 -7.13
C PRO A 125 -3.80 29.74 -5.83
N ALA A 126 -4.05 30.48 -4.74
CA ALA A 126 -4.33 29.93 -3.43
C ALA A 126 -5.59 29.05 -3.46
N LEU A 127 -6.63 29.40 -4.21
CA LEU A 127 -7.87 28.64 -4.28
C LEU A 127 -7.71 27.27 -4.96
N VAL A 128 -6.74 27.09 -5.85
CA VAL A 128 -6.44 25.77 -6.44
C VAL A 128 -5.79 24.85 -5.40
N GLU A 129 -4.78 25.36 -4.70
CA GLU A 129 -4.10 24.63 -3.62
C GLU A 129 -5.08 24.38 -2.45
N ASP A 130 -5.83 25.41 -2.06
CA ASP A 130 -6.87 25.37 -1.03
C ASP A 130 -7.99 24.39 -1.40
N PHE A 131 -8.38 24.28 -2.68
CA PHE A 131 -9.32 23.24 -3.09
C PHE A 131 -8.77 21.84 -2.79
N CYS A 132 -7.53 21.54 -3.18
CA CYS A 132 -6.89 20.26 -2.89
C CYS A 132 -6.78 20.02 -1.37
N MET A 133 -6.37 21.05 -0.62
CA MET A 133 -6.30 21.02 0.85
C MET A 133 -7.67 20.76 1.48
N LYS A 134 -8.72 21.45 1.04
CA LYS A 134 -10.10 21.26 1.51
C LYS A 134 -10.64 19.87 1.21
N GLN A 135 -10.34 19.29 0.03
CA GLN A 135 -10.74 17.90 -0.25
C GLN A 135 -10.01 16.91 0.67
N SER A 136 -8.71 17.10 0.89
CA SER A 136 -7.95 16.30 1.84
C SER A 136 -8.46 16.46 3.27
N ALA A 137 -8.75 17.67 3.73
CA ALA A 137 -9.26 17.96 5.07
C ALA A 137 -10.58 17.22 5.36
N LYS A 138 -11.45 17.05 4.35
CA LYS A 138 -12.64 16.20 4.48
C LYS A 138 -12.29 14.74 4.77
N GLN A 139 -11.26 14.21 4.12
CA GLN A 139 -10.79 12.83 4.37
C GLN A 139 -10.07 12.70 5.72
N VAL A 140 -9.36 13.74 6.17
CA VAL A 140 -8.73 13.77 7.50
C VAL A 140 -9.75 13.51 8.61
N LYS A 141 -10.96 14.07 8.52
CA LYS A 141 -12.04 13.81 9.49
C LYS A 141 -12.40 12.32 9.59
N VAL A 142 -12.46 11.63 8.45
CA VAL A 142 -12.73 10.18 8.40
C VAL A 142 -11.57 9.41 9.02
N LEU A 143 -10.32 9.79 8.71
CA LEU A 143 -9.12 9.16 9.28
C LEU A 143 -9.04 9.36 10.81
N GLN A 144 -9.43 10.53 11.32
CA GLN A 144 -9.52 10.79 12.76
C GLN A 144 -10.52 9.86 13.45
N GLN A 145 -11.70 9.67 12.85
CA GLN A 145 -12.71 8.73 13.37
C GLN A 145 -12.21 7.27 13.32
N LEU A 146 -11.52 6.87 12.25
CA LEU A 146 -10.86 5.56 12.18
C LEU A 146 -9.80 5.41 13.28
N GLY A 147 -9.07 6.49 13.58
CA GLY A 147 -8.08 6.56 14.65
C GLY A 147 -8.63 6.32 16.05
N GLN A 148 -9.96 6.43 16.23
CA GLN A 148 -10.67 6.25 17.49
C GLN A 148 -11.30 4.86 17.63
N LEU A 149 -11.19 3.99 16.62
CA LEU A 149 -11.72 2.63 16.72
C LEU A 149 -10.92 1.81 17.74
N GLU A 150 -11.63 1.08 18.60
CA GLU A 150 -11.02 0.24 19.63
C GLU A 150 -10.31 -1.00 19.06
N ASP A 151 -10.81 -1.49 17.92
CA ASP A 151 -10.33 -2.70 17.27
C ASP A 151 -9.28 -2.39 16.20
N PRO A 152 -8.00 -2.72 16.44
CA PRO A 152 -6.94 -2.35 15.51
C PRO A 152 -6.91 -3.17 14.23
N GLN A 153 -7.42 -4.40 14.24
CA GLN A 153 -7.50 -5.21 13.04
C GLN A 153 -8.54 -4.60 12.08
N VAL A 154 -9.70 -4.19 12.61
CA VAL A 154 -10.77 -3.53 11.84
C VAL A 154 -10.32 -2.17 11.33
N ALA A 155 -9.74 -1.33 12.19
CA ALA A 155 -9.24 -0.02 11.75
C ALA A 155 -8.16 -0.15 10.68
N TYR A 156 -7.19 -1.05 10.84
CA TYR A 156 -6.19 -1.32 9.81
C TYR A 156 -6.82 -1.83 8.50
N TYR A 157 -7.78 -2.75 8.57
CA TYR A 157 -8.48 -3.25 7.39
C TYR A 157 -9.15 -2.10 6.62
N LEU A 158 -9.85 -1.21 7.34
CA LEU A 158 -10.49 -0.03 6.75
C LEU A 158 -9.47 0.96 6.20
N LEU A 159 -8.38 1.24 6.92
CA LEU A 159 -7.28 2.08 6.44
C LEU A 159 -6.69 1.53 5.14
N ARG A 160 -6.43 0.22 5.07
CA ARG A 160 -5.78 -0.40 3.91
C ARG A 160 -6.69 -0.48 2.69
N TRP A 161 -7.95 -0.86 2.86
CA TRP A 161 -8.85 -1.17 1.74
C TRP A 161 -9.79 -0.02 1.38
N SER A 162 -10.22 0.77 2.37
CA SER A 162 -11.22 1.82 2.18
C SER A 162 -10.66 3.23 2.27
N CYS A 163 -9.63 3.47 3.09
CA CYS A 163 -9.13 4.80 3.44
C CYS A 163 -7.62 4.96 3.22
N ASN A 164 -7.13 4.33 2.15
CA ASN A 164 -5.74 4.40 1.70
C ASN A 164 -5.59 5.48 0.61
N SER A 165 -4.47 5.50 -0.11
CA SER A 165 -4.25 6.35 -1.28
C SER A 165 -5.37 6.28 -2.34
N SER A 166 -6.17 5.20 -2.37
CA SER A 166 -7.36 5.11 -3.23
C SER A 166 -8.38 6.22 -3.01
N ARG A 167 -8.52 6.77 -1.80
CA ARG A 167 -9.40 7.93 -1.51
C ARG A 167 -8.95 9.20 -2.22
N MET A 168 -7.65 9.31 -2.48
CA MET A 168 -7.03 10.47 -3.10
C MET A 168 -6.74 10.26 -4.59
N ASN A 169 -7.03 9.06 -5.14
CA ASN A 169 -6.73 8.73 -6.53
C ASN A 169 -7.38 9.68 -7.52
N TYR A 170 -8.61 10.14 -7.29
CA TYR A 170 -9.25 11.08 -8.21
C TYR A 170 -8.42 12.37 -8.32
N MET A 171 -8.07 12.97 -7.18
CA MET A 171 -7.24 14.17 -7.14
C MET A 171 -5.87 13.93 -7.81
N ALA A 172 -5.21 12.83 -7.47
CA ALA A 172 -3.91 12.45 -8.04
C ALA A 172 -3.96 12.16 -9.55
N ARG A 173 -5.08 11.66 -10.08
CA ARG A 173 -5.27 11.37 -11.51
C ARG A 173 -5.60 12.60 -12.35
N THR A 174 -6.15 13.63 -11.73
CA THR A 174 -6.67 14.82 -12.43
C THR A 174 -5.83 16.08 -12.22
N THR A 175 -4.93 16.07 -11.24
CA THR A 175 -4.12 17.22 -10.87
C THR A 175 -2.65 16.79 -10.82
N PRO A 176 -1.73 17.47 -11.53
CA PRO A 176 -0.30 17.20 -11.42
C PRO A 176 0.18 17.28 -9.97
N ALA A 177 1.24 16.54 -9.62
CA ALA A 177 1.75 16.51 -8.25
C ALA A 177 2.10 17.92 -7.72
N ALA A 178 2.58 18.83 -8.58
CA ALA A 178 2.86 20.21 -8.20
C ALA A 178 1.66 20.94 -7.57
N GLY A 179 0.43 20.69 -8.05
CA GLY A 179 -0.77 21.37 -7.57
C GLY A 179 -1.58 20.60 -6.50
N CYS A 180 -1.17 19.40 -6.11
CA CYS A 180 -1.91 18.61 -5.12
C CYS A 180 -1.03 17.95 -4.02
N SER A 181 0.29 18.06 -4.09
CA SER A 181 1.22 17.40 -3.16
C SER A 181 0.94 17.73 -1.70
N ASP A 182 0.67 18.99 -1.36
CA ASP A 182 0.45 19.39 0.04
C ASP A 182 -0.82 18.77 0.61
N GLY A 183 -1.90 18.77 -0.17
CA GLY A 183 -3.13 18.06 0.18
C GLY A 183 -2.90 16.55 0.34
N LEU A 184 -2.12 15.93 -0.53
CA LEU A 184 -1.78 14.50 -0.43
C LEU A 184 -0.94 14.20 0.83
N ARG A 185 0.05 15.06 1.14
CA ARG A 185 0.89 14.92 2.33
C ARG A 185 0.10 15.13 3.62
N LEU A 186 -0.88 16.04 3.63
CA LEU A 186 -1.82 16.19 4.74
C LEU A 186 -2.60 14.89 4.99
N PHE A 187 -3.13 14.28 3.93
CA PHE A 187 -3.81 12.98 4.02
C PHE A 187 -2.88 11.86 4.51
N ASP A 188 -1.64 11.82 4.02
CA ASP A 188 -0.64 10.82 4.42
C ASP A 188 -0.27 10.94 5.91
N LYS A 189 -0.07 12.17 6.41
CA LYS A 189 0.15 12.45 7.84
C LYS A 189 -1.05 12.02 8.70
N ALA A 190 -2.27 12.27 8.25
CA ALA A 190 -3.47 11.84 8.96
C ALA A 190 -3.63 10.31 8.97
N THR A 191 -3.20 9.63 7.91
CA THR A 191 -3.19 8.15 7.82
C THR A 191 -2.19 7.58 8.82
N GLU A 192 -1.00 8.18 8.92
CA GLU A 192 0.00 7.84 9.93
C GLU A 192 -0.53 8.03 11.35
N ALA A 193 -1.13 9.20 11.63
CA ALA A 193 -1.70 9.51 12.93
C ALA A 193 -2.80 8.52 13.33
N ALA A 194 -3.72 8.20 12.41
CA ALA A 194 -4.78 7.23 12.65
C ALA A 194 -4.22 5.83 12.97
N PHE A 195 -3.23 5.38 12.20
CA PHE A 195 -2.58 4.10 12.42
C PHE A 195 -1.85 4.04 13.78
N ARG A 196 -1.10 5.09 14.11
CA ARG A 196 -0.40 5.21 15.42
C ARG A 196 -1.38 5.22 16.58
N SER A 197 -2.49 5.95 16.46
CA SER A 197 -3.54 6.02 17.49
C SER A 197 -4.14 4.65 17.78
N VAL A 198 -4.50 3.92 16.72
CA VAL A 198 -5.16 2.61 16.82
C VAL A 198 -4.22 1.52 17.35
N THR A 199 -2.97 1.50 16.89
CA THR A 199 -2.00 0.45 17.25
C THR A 199 -1.24 0.76 18.54
N GLY A 200 -1.09 2.03 18.90
CA GLY A 200 -0.27 2.48 20.02
C GLY A 200 1.23 2.32 19.79
N LEU A 201 1.68 2.02 18.57
CA LEU A 201 3.09 1.71 18.30
C LEU A 201 3.93 2.98 18.11
N PRO A 202 5.06 3.12 18.84
CA PRO A 202 5.99 4.23 18.68
C PRO A 202 6.92 4.01 17.49
N LEU A 203 6.41 4.22 16.27
CA LEU A 203 7.21 4.01 15.06
C LEU A 203 8.25 5.12 14.84
N THR A 204 9.46 4.74 14.47
CA THR A 204 10.45 5.63 13.86
C THR A 204 10.07 5.97 12.41
N GLN A 205 10.73 6.97 11.82
CA GLN A 205 10.51 7.34 10.42
C GLN A 205 10.83 6.19 9.44
N GLN A 206 11.87 5.38 9.71
CA GLN A 206 12.19 4.21 8.89
C GLN A 206 11.08 3.15 8.95
N GLN A 207 10.54 2.87 10.13
CA GLN A 207 9.47 1.88 10.31
C GLN A 207 8.16 2.35 9.69
N TRP A 208 7.83 3.64 9.78
CA TRP A 208 6.69 4.19 9.06
C TRP A 208 6.90 4.10 7.55
N THR A 209 8.09 4.42 7.04
CA THR A 209 8.41 4.26 5.62
C THR A 209 8.19 2.82 5.16
N GLN A 210 8.63 1.82 5.94
CA GLN A 210 8.36 0.41 5.71
C GLN A 210 6.85 0.09 5.69
N ALA A 211 6.07 0.64 6.63
CA ALA A 211 4.61 0.43 6.67
C ALA A 211 3.92 0.83 5.35
N THR A 212 4.46 1.82 4.63
CA THR A 212 3.94 2.25 3.33
C THR A 212 4.21 1.29 2.17
N PHE A 213 5.14 0.34 2.31
CA PHE A 213 5.46 -0.62 1.25
C PHE A 213 4.33 -1.64 1.05
N GLY A 214 4.36 -2.31 -0.11
CA GLY A 214 3.45 -3.42 -0.38
C GLY A 214 3.58 -4.52 0.68
N VAL A 215 2.47 -5.20 0.96
CA VAL A 215 2.46 -6.33 1.92
C VAL A 215 3.41 -7.46 1.49
N LYS A 216 3.54 -7.69 0.18
CA LYS A 216 4.48 -8.63 -0.43
C LYS A 216 5.95 -8.21 -0.26
N ASP A 217 6.19 -6.93 -0.03
CA ASP A 217 7.53 -6.32 0.08
C ASP A 217 7.89 -6.06 1.56
N GLY A 218 7.22 -6.75 2.50
CA GLY A 218 7.47 -6.63 3.94
C GLY A 218 6.81 -5.44 4.63
N GLY A 219 6.01 -4.64 3.91
CA GLY A 219 5.25 -3.51 4.47
C GLY A 219 3.83 -3.87 4.96
N LEU A 220 3.02 -2.84 5.21
CA LEU A 220 1.61 -2.98 5.61
C LEU A 220 0.63 -2.58 4.50
N GLY A 221 1.12 -2.10 3.36
CA GLY A 221 0.29 -1.64 2.25
C GLY A 221 -0.40 -0.31 2.49
N LEU A 222 0.00 0.48 3.49
CA LEU A 222 -0.51 1.83 3.77
C LEU A 222 0.18 2.85 2.86
N ARG A 223 -0.01 2.69 1.54
CA ARG A 223 0.72 3.44 0.52
C ARG A 223 0.44 4.92 0.63
N ALA A 224 1.50 5.73 0.79
CA ALA A 224 1.42 7.18 0.76
C ALA A 224 0.83 7.66 -0.58
N ALA A 225 -0.23 8.46 -0.53
CA ALA A 225 -0.91 9.03 -1.67
C ALA A 225 0.03 9.96 -2.47
N ALA A 226 0.88 10.73 -1.79
CA ALA A 226 1.87 11.58 -2.46
C ALA A 226 2.87 10.75 -3.29
N SER A 227 3.23 9.54 -2.83
CA SER A 227 4.21 8.69 -3.54
C SER A 227 3.68 8.04 -4.82
N VAL A 228 2.36 8.02 -5.02
CA VAL A 228 1.74 7.43 -6.21
C VAL A 228 1.10 8.49 -7.11
N ALA A 229 1.24 9.79 -6.77
CA ALA A 229 0.57 10.87 -7.48
C ALA A 229 1.01 10.96 -8.94
N ASP A 230 2.32 10.99 -9.20
CA ASP A 230 2.85 11.07 -10.56
C ASP A 230 2.46 9.82 -11.38
N ALA A 231 2.55 8.63 -10.79
CA ALA A 231 2.11 7.39 -11.44
C ALA A 231 0.61 7.40 -11.77
N ALA A 232 -0.23 7.94 -10.89
CA ALA A 232 -1.67 8.08 -11.09
C ALA A 232 -1.99 9.09 -12.19
N TYR A 233 -1.33 10.25 -12.17
CA TYR A 233 -1.46 11.30 -13.19
C TYR A 233 -1.08 10.77 -14.57
N LEU A 234 0.12 10.18 -14.70
CA LEU A 234 0.62 9.59 -15.93
C LEU A 234 -0.30 8.49 -16.45
N GLY A 235 -0.73 7.56 -15.59
CA GLY A 235 -1.64 6.49 -15.95
C GLY A 235 -3.02 6.98 -16.43
N SER A 236 -3.52 8.06 -15.84
CA SER A 236 -4.77 8.71 -16.24
C SER A 236 -4.66 9.35 -17.62
N ARG A 237 -3.60 10.13 -17.84
CA ARG A 237 -3.30 10.76 -19.15
C ARG A 237 -3.11 9.72 -20.24
N ALA A 238 -2.37 8.66 -19.94
CA ALA A 238 -2.15 7.52 -20.83
C ALA A 238 -3.46 6.84 -21.24
N ALA A 239 -4.28 6.44 -20.26
CA ALA A 239 -5.52 5.71 -20.50
C ALA A 239 -6.57 6.52 -21.27
N THR A 240 -6.52 7.84 -21.19
CA THR A 240 -7.47 8.74 -21.86
C THR A 240 -6.95 9.30 -23.19
N HIS A 241 -5.67 9.08 -23.53
CA HIS A 241 -5.03 9.72 -24.68
C HIS A 241 -5.74 9.45 -26.01
N ASP A 242 -6.02 8.18 -26.33
CA ASP A 242 -6.68 7.82 -27.60
C ASP A 242 -8.12 8.37 -27.68
N ALA A 243 -8.84 8.40 -26.55
CA ALA A 243 -10.18 9.00 -26.48
C ALA A 243 -10.14 10.53 -26.66
N CYS A 244 -9.20 11.21 -25.99
CA CYS A 244 -8.96 12.64 -26.18
C CYS A 244 -8.57 12.95 -27.64
N LYS A 245 -7.76 12.09 -28.28
CA LYS A 245 -7.38 12.22 -29.69
C LYS A 245 -8.55 11.99 -30.65
N ALA A 246 -9.46 11.08 -30.34
CA ALA A 246 -10.68 10.86 -31.13
C ALA A 246 -11.62 12.08 -31.07
N ILE A 247 -11.72 12.71 -29.90
CA ILE A 247 -12.52 13.92 -29.68
C ILE A 247 -11.84 15.16 -30.30
N ARG A 248 -10.53 15.29 -30.11
CA ARG A 248 -9.69 16.37 -30.63
C ARG A 248 -8.49 15.76 -31.36
N PRO A 249 -8.51 15.64 -32.69
CA PRO A 249 -7.38 15.09 -33.46
C PRO A 249 -6.05 15.84 -33.28
N ALA A 250 -6.10 17.09 -32.81
CA ALA A 250 -4.94 17.90 -32.45
C ALA A 250 -4.34 17.58 -31.07
N HIS A 251 -4.99 16.76 -30.22
CA HIS A 251 -4.45 16.32 -28.94
C HIS A 251 -3.11 15.59 -29.15
N ARG A 252 -2.11 15.90 -28.32
CA ARG A 252 -0.76 15.33 -28.40
C ARG A 252 -0.36 14.80 -27.03
N TRP A 253 0.51 13.78 -27.05
CA TRP A 253 1.23 13.35 -25.87
C TRP A 253 2.35 14.35 -25.62
N ASP A 254 2.19 15.18 -24.59
CA ASP A 254 3.02 16.35 -24.30
C ASP A 254 4.33 16.00 -23.55
N SER A 255 4.91 14.82 -23.75
CA SER A 255 6.13 14.39 -23.04
C SER A 255 7.43 15.07 -23.50
N ASN A 256 7.41 15.76 -24.65
CA ASN A 256 8.63 16.24 -25.32
C ASN A 256 8.90 17.75 -25.13
N GLY A 257 8.06 18.46 -24.36
CA GLY A 257 8.31 19.85 -23.98
C GLY A 257 8.91 19.93 -22.58
N ASP A 258 9.99 20.69 -22.42
CA ASP A 258 10.76 20.78 -21.15
C ASP A 258 9.94 21.31 -19.94
N GLU A 259 8.73 21.83 -20.17
CA GLU A 259 7.88 22.46 -19.13
C GLU A 259 6.49 21.82 -18.97
N SER A 260 6.16 20.72 -19.66
CA SER A 260 4.81 20.14 -19.54
C SER A 260 4.60 19.41 -18.20
N PRO A 261 3.37 19.36 -17.65
CA PRO A 261 3.08 18.59 -16.45
C PRO A 261 3.38 17.09 -16.59
N ILE A 262 3.27 16.52 -17.80
CA ILE A 262 3.65 15.12 -18.08
C ILE A 262 5.16 14.95 -18.01
N ALA A 263 5.93 15.82 -18.67
CA ALA A 263 7.38 15.79 -18.66
C ALA A 263 7.93 15.95 -17.23
N ALA A 264 7.35 16.87 -16.45
CA ALA A 264 7.70 17.05 -15.04
C ALA A 264 7.40 15.80 -14.18
N ALA A 265 6.27 15.13 -14.41
CA ALA A 265 5.92 13.88 -13.72
C ALA A 265 6.88 12.73 -14.10
N ILE A 266 7.20 12.59 -15.39
CA ILE A 266 8.22 11.63 -15.88
C ILE A 266 9.58 11.93 -15.25
N GLY A 267 9.98 13.20 -15.19
CA GLY A 267 11.23 13.66 -14.60
C GLY A 267 11.32 13.28 -13.11
N ARG A 268 10.27 13.54 -12.33
CA ARG A 268 10.22 13.15 -10.91
C ARG A 268 10.31 11.63 -10.71
N CYS A 269 9.54 10.86 -11.48
CA CYS A 269 9.62 9.40 -11.40
C CYS A 269 11.01 8.89 -11.81
N SER A 270 11.60 9.44 -12.86
CA SER A 270 12.95 9.07 -13.33
C SER A 270 14.02 9.41 -12.31
N ALA A 271 13.92 10.56 -11.64
CA ALA A 271 14.80 10.96 -10.55
C ALA A 271 14.73 10.00 -9.36
N GLU A 272 13.52 9.54 -9.00
CA GLU A 272 13.33 8.55 -7.93
C GLU A 272 13.98 7.19 -8.28
N LEU A 273 13.85 6.74 -9.53
CA LEU A 273 14.54 5.54 -10.01
C LEU A 273 16.06 5.70 -10.03
N ALA A 274 16.56 6.84 -10.50
CA ALA A 274 17.98 7.16 -10.53
C ALA A 274 18.58 7.17 -9.11
N GLY A 275 17.88 7.77 -8.14
CA GLY A 275 18.28 7.79 -6.74
C GLY A 275 18.37 6.39 -6.11
N ALA A 276 17.60 5.43 -6.61
CA ALA A 276 17.70 4.02 -6.22
C ALA A 276 18.72 3.22 -7.06
N GLY A 277 19.46 3.84 -7.98
CA GLY A 277 20.36 3.17 -8.91
C GLY A 277 19.62 2.13 -9.78
N MET A 278 18.39 2.45 -10.20
CA MET A 278 17.59 1.65 -11.11
C MET A 278 17.55 2.31 -12.49
N ALA A 279 17.30 1.50 -13.54
CA ALA A 279 17.16 2.05 -14.89
C ALA A 279 16.01 3.05 -14.94
N THR A 280 16.28 4.25 -15.45
CA THR A 280 15.37 5.40 -15.47
C THR A 280 14.32 5.34 -16.59
N ARG A 281 14.11 4.17 -17.19
CA ARG A 281 13.33 3.99 -18.43
C ARG A 281 11.81 4.10 -18.19
N ILE A 282 11.38 5.20 -17.58
CA ILE A 282 10.02 5.74 -17.71
C ILE A 282 10.09 6.71 -18.89
N GLN A 283 10.33 6.16 -20.07
CA GLN A 283 10.32 6.87 -21.34
C GLN A 283 9.58 5.96 -22.30
N GLY A 284 8.46 6.41 -22.85
CA GLY A 284 7.62 5.56 -23.69
C GLY A 284 6.34 6.21 -24.18
N ASP A 285 5.68 5.49 -25.09
CA ASP A 285 4.33 5.79 -25.58
C ASP A 285 3.34 5.76 -24.41
N ALA A 286 2.36 6.66 -24.43
CA ALA A 286 1.20 6.68 -23.53
C ALA A 286 0.64 5.27 -23.27
N ARG A 287 0.61 4.40 -24.28
CA ARG A 287 0.05 3.05 -24.20
C ARG A 287 0.79 2.09 -23.25
N GLU A 288 2.06 2.37 -22.95
CA GLU A 288 2.90 1.53 -22.09
C GLU A 288 2.91 2.01 -20.62
N MET A 289 2.23 3.13 -20.31
CA MET A 289 2.33 3.80 -19.02
C MET A 289 1.06 3.61 -18.17
N THR A 290 0.75 2.38 -17.76
CA THR A 290 -0.35 2.20 -16.80
C THR A 290 0.05 2.64 -15.39
N GLN A 291 -0.91 3.21 -14.63
CA GLN A 291 -0.68 3.58 -13.23
C GLN A 291 -0.07 2.43 -12.42
N SER A 292 -0.53 1.19 -12.65
CA SER A 292 -0.04 0.01 -11.94
C SER A 292 1.42 -0.30 -12.25
N GLN A 293 1.83 -0.24 -13.52
CA GLN A 293 3.22 -0.51 -13.91
C GLN A 293 4.15 0.53 -13.28
N VAL A 294 3.84 1.82 -13.46
CA VAL A 294 4.68 2.91 -12.91
C VAL A 294 4.75 2.84 -11.39
N SER A 295 3.61 2.66 -10.70
CA SER A 295 3.57 2.55 -9.23
C SER A 295 4.38 1.34 -8.72
N ASN A 296 4.39 0.23 -9.46
CA ASN A 296 5.16 -0.96 -9.08
C ASN A 296 6.67 -0.72 -9.17
N VAL A 297 7.16 -0.11 -10.25
CA VAL A 297 8.59 0.18 -10.42
C VAL A 297 9.06 1.21 -9.39
N ILE A 298 8.27 2.27 -9.16
CA ILE A 298 8.54 3.25 -8.09
C ILE A 298 8.54 2.58 -6.71
N GLY A 299 7.58 1.70 -6.43
CA GLY A 299 7.54 0.93 -5.19
C GLY A 299 8.82 0.12 -4.95
N LEU A 300 9.34 -0.54 -5.98
CA LEU A 300 10.61 -1.28 -5.91
C LEU A 300 11.81 -0.36 -5.65
N ALA A 301 11.86 0.81 -6.30
CA ALA A 301 12.89 1.81 -6.08
C ALA A 301 12.89 2.32 -4.63
N ARG A 302 11.71 2.58 -4.07
CA ARG A 302 11.55 2.99 -2.66
C ARG A 302 12.03 1.92 -1.68
N VAL A 303 11.70 0.65 -1.92
CA VAL A 303 12.19 -0.46 -1.10
C VAL A 303 13.72 -0.56 -1.18
N LYS A 304 14.30 -0.42 -2.38
CA LYS A 304 15.75 -0.44 -2.58
C LYS A 304 16.46 0.72 -1.88
N ALA A 305 15.94 1.94 -2.02
CA ALA A 305 16.47 3.12 -1.35
C ALA A 305 16.40 2.99 0.18
N TRP A 306 15.29 2.47 0.72
CA TRP A 306 15.16 2.19 2.15
C TRP A 306 16.17 1.16 2.63
N ARG A 307 16.37 0.07 1.87
CA ARG A 307 17.37 -0.96 2.21
C ARG A 307 18.79 -0.41 2.28
N ALA A 308 19.13 0.56 1.43
CA ALA A 308 20.47 1.16 1.40
C ALA A 308 20.85 1.90 2.70
N VAL A 309 19.85 2.36 3.47
CA VAL A 309 20.06 3.05 4.75
C VAL A 309 19.58 2.24 5.96
N ALA A 310 19.00 1.05 5.74
CA ALA A 310 18.51 0.19 6.80
C ALA A 310 19.68 -0.53 7.49
N THR A 311 19.54 -0.80 8.80
CA THR A 311 20.49 -1.69 9.48
C THR A 311 20.40 -3.11 8.92
N PRO A 312 21.48 -3.92 8.97
CA PRO A 312 21.44 -5.31 8.51
C PRO A 312 20.29 -6.11 9.12
N ASP A 313 20.00 -5.85 10.39
CA ASP A 313 18.91 -6.49 11.10
C ASP A 313 17.52 -6.07 10.58
N SER A 314 17.30 -4.78 10.30
CA SER A 314 16.04 -4.28 9.74
C SER A 314 15.82 -4.79 8.31
N ALA A 315 16.89 -4.88 7.52
CA ALA A 315 16.84 -5.46 6.18
C ALA A 315 16.52 -6.97 6.22
N CYS A 316 17.10 -7.71 7.17
CA CYS A 316 16.78 -9.12 7.40
C CYS A 316 15.33 -9.31 7.87
N ASN A 317 14.84 -8.46 8.77
CA ASN A 317 13.44 -8.42 9.19
C ASN A 317 12.50 -8.23 7.99
N LEU A 318 12.82 -7.26 7.12
CA LEU A 318 12.06 -7.01 5.90
C LEU A 318 12.02 -8.25 4.98
N ASN A 319 13.15 -8.96 4.82
CA ASN A 319 13.20 -10.20 4.03
C ASN A 319 12.29 -11.29 4.60
N ALA A 320 12.33 -11.52 5.92
CA ALA A 320 11.49 -12.52 6.57
C ALA A 320 9.99 -12.27 6.31
N PHE A 321 9.56 -11.02 6.41
CA PHE A 321 8.17 -10.63 6.16
C PHE A 321 7.82 -10.41 4.69
N SER A 322 8.79 -10.58 3.78
CA SER A 322 8.58 -10.59 2.32
C SER A 322 8.49 -12.00 1.76
N ALA A 323 8.60 -13.05 2.60
CA ALA A 323 8.48 -14.43 2.15
C ALA A 323 7.06 -14.71 1.61
N PRO A 324 6.91 -15.65 0.65
CA PRO A 324 5.59 -16.06 0.18
C PRO A 324 4.69 -16.46 1.36
N LEU A 325 3.44 -15.99 1.37
CA LEU A 325 2.44 -16.15 2.44
C LEU A 325 2.59 -15.24 3.69
N ALA A 326 3.77 -14.68 3.98
CA ALA A 326 4.05 -13.91 5.21
C ALA A 326 3.11 -12.71 5.48
N GLY A 327 2.49 -12.16 4.44
CA GLY A 327 1.56 -11.04 4.54
C GLY A 327 0.08 -11.41 4.42
N LYS A 328 -0.26 -12.69 4.30
CA LYS A 328 -1.61 -13.15 3.94
C LYS A 328 -2.66 -12.72 4.97
N ALA A 329 -2.34 -12.84 6.26
CA ALA A 329 -3.29 -12.51 7.33
C ALA A 329 -3.69 -11.04 7.40
N LEU A 330 -2.81 -10.12 7.00
CA LEU A 330 -3.11 -8.69 6.92
C LEU A 330 -4.20 -8.35 5.88
N GLY A 331 -4.50 -9.27 4.95
CA GLY A 331 -5.57 -9.10 3.97
C GLY A 331 -6.90 -9.72 4.38
N ILE A 332 -6.96 -10.41 5.52
CA ILE A 332 -8.14 -11.15 5.94
C ILE A 332 -9.21 -10.18 6.43
N THR A 333 -10.44 -10.38 5.99
CA THR A 333 -11.60 -9.63 6.49
C THR A 333 -11.90 -10.06 7.92
N PRO A 334 -11.87 -9.14 8.91
CA PRO A 334 -12.16 -9.46 10.30
C PRO A 334 -13.58 -10.02 10.44
N SER A 335 -13.70 -11.20 11.05
CA SER A 335 -15.00 -11.83 11.31
C SER A 335 -14.91 -12.74 12.52
N LYS A 336 -15.73 -12.47 13.55
CA LYS A 336 -15.81 -13.31 14.74
C LYS A 336 -16.46 -14.66 14.43
N THR A 337 -17.51 -14.66 13.61
CA THR A 337 -18.25 -15.88 13.22
C THR A 337 -17.39 -16.87 12.44
N LEU A 338 -16.47 -16.37 11.61
CA LEU A 338 -15.56 -17.22 10.83
C LEU A 338 -14.21 -17.47 11.52
N ASP A 339 -14.07 -17.06 12.79
CA ASP A 339 -12.82 -17.13 13.54
C ASP A 339 -11.62 -16.45 12.83
N LYS A 340 -11.90 -15.34 12.14
CA LYS A 340 -10.92 -14.51 11.41
C LYS A 340 -10.54 -13.23 12.16
N HIS A 341 -11.20 -13.00 13.29
CA HIS A 341 -10.92 -11.89 14.19
C HIS A 341 -9.69 -12.20 15.06
N LEU A 342 -8.85 -11.19 15.23
CA LEU A 342 -7.69 -11.21 16.11
C LEU A 342 -7.93 -10.24 17.26
N SER A 343 -7.52 -10.63 18.46
CA SER A 343 -7.48 -9.71 19.59
C SER A 343 -6.51 -8.55 19.32
N LYS A 344 -6.69 -7.44 20.05
CA LYS A 344 -5.79 -6.28 19.98
C LYS A 344 -4.31 -6.68 20.16
N ASN A 345 -4.02 -7.52 21.15
CA ASN A 345 -2.65 -7.95 21.41
C ASN A 345 -2.09 -8.84 20.28
N GLU A 346 -2.90 -9.73 19.70
CA GLU A 346 -2.47 -10.57 18.58
C GLU A 346 -2.14 -9.74 17.34
N PHE A 347 -3.03 -8.83 16.96
CA PHE A 347 -2.83 -7.99 15.78
C PHE A 347 -1.66 -7.01 15.96
N VAL A 348 -1.59 -6.30 17.09
CA VAL A 348 -0.53 -5.31 17.35
C VAL A 348 0.84 -5.98 17.48
N THR A 349 0.92 -7.16 18.12
CA THR A 349 2.20 -7.88 18.24
C THR A 349 2.73 -8.29 16.87
N GLU A 350 1.87 -8.78 15.97
CA GLU A 350 2.31 -9.15 14.62
C GLU A 350 2.77 -7.92 13.81
N VAL A 351 1.99 -6.83 13.87
CA VAL A 351 2.34 -5.59 13.18
C VAL A 351 3.67 -5.02 13.69
N ALA A 352 3.88 -5.05 15.01
CA ALA A 352 5.14 -4.64 15.63
C ALA A 352 6.31 -5.52 15.17
N ALA A 353 6.16 -6.85 15.19
CA ALA A 353 7.18 -7.78 14.72
C ALA A 353 7.52 -7.54 13.24
N ARG A 354 6.50 -7.32 12.39
CA ARG A 354 6.67 -7.01 10.97
C ARG A 354 7.48 -5.75 10.73
N LEU A 355 7.22 -4.70 11.50
CA LEU A 355 7.95 -3.42 11.42
C LEU A 355 9.25 -3.40 12.23
N GLY A 356 9.60 -4.48 12.94
CA GLY A 356 10.78 -4.53 13.80
C GLY A 356 10.70 -3.57 14.99
N VAL A 357 9.49 -3.31 15.49
CA VAL A 357 9.23 -2.51 16.69
C VAL A 357 9.37 -3.41 17.92
N ASP A 358 9.88 -2.84 19.02
CA ASP A 358 9.96 -3.56 20.28
C ASP A 358 8.56 -3.91 20.79
N VAL A 359 8.38 -5.16 21.20
CA VAL A 359 7.11 -5.71 21.70
C VAL A 359 7.12 -5.91 23.21
N CYS A 360 8.29 -5.81 23.84
CA CYS A 360 8.49 -5.82 25.29
C CYS A 360 9.87 -5.24 25.64
N GLU A 361 10.14 -5.09 26.93
CA GLU A 361 11.51 -4.88 27.41
C GLU A 361 12.39 -6.10 27.05
N GLY A 362 13.68 -5.85 26.84
CA GLY A 362 14.67 -6.86 26.51
C GLY A 362 15.74 -7.00 27.59
N GLY A 363 16.49 -8.10 27.55
CA GLY A 363 17.60 -8.37 28.46
C GLY A 363 17.23 -9.19 29.70
N HIS A 364 15.94 -9.40 29.97
CA HIS A 364 15.50 -10.27 31.06
C HIS A 364 15.70 -11.75 30.71
N ALA A 365 15.85 -12.59 31.74
CA ALA A 365 15.88 -14.04 31.57
C ALA A 365 14.49 -14.58 31.22
N CYS A 366 14.41 -15.39 30.18
CA CYS A 366 13.18 -16.08 29.80
C CYS A 366 12.70 -16.99 30.93
N SER A 367 11.44 -16.82 31.35
CA SER A 367 10.82 -17.58 32.45
C SER A 367 10.72 -19.09 32.22
N PHE A 368 10.98 -19.57 31.00
CA PHE A 368 10.91 -20.99 30.64
C PHE A 368 12.27 -21.64 30.37
N CYS A 369 13.20 -20.95 29.72
CA CYS A 369 14.49 -21.54 29.33
C CYS A 369 15.71 -20.83 29.94
N GLY A 370 15.51 -19.75 30.69
CA GLY A 370 16.58 -18.99 31.36
C GLY A 370 17.48 -18.14 30.45
N LEU A 371 17.41 -18.30 29.12
CA LEU A 371 18.18 -17.48 28.19
C LEU A 371 17.65 -16.05 28.12
N ALA A 372 18.52 -15.09 27.80
CA ALA A 372 18.14 -13.69 27.63
C ALA A 372 17.12 -13.52 26.49
N ALA A 373 16.01 -12.84 26.78
CA ALA A 373 14.99 -12.48 25.81
C ALA A 373 15.31 -11.12 25.17
N ASP A 374 15.05 -10.97 23.86
CA ASP A 374 15.16 -9.70 23.16
C ASP A 374 13.85 -8.90 23.23
N SER A 375 13.96 -7.58 23.05
CA SER A 375 12.83 -6.65 23.07
C SER A 375 11.86 -6.85 21.90
N ARG A 376 12.31 -7.48 20.80
CA ARG A 376 11.48 -7.75 19.61
C ARG A 376 10.76 -9.09 19.68
N GLY A 377 10.90 -9.82 20.78
CA GLY A 377 10.21 -11.09 21.03
C GLY A 377 10.68 -12.25 20.15
N ARG A 378 11.81 -12.13 19.44
CA ARG A 378 12.31 -13.17 18.53
C ARG A 378 12.72 -14.44 19.28
N HIS A 379 13.27 -14.29 20.49
CA HIS A 379 13.55 -15.36 21.43
C HIS A 379 12.34 -16.26 21.62
N ALA A 380 11.17 -15.65 21.84
CA ALA A 380 9.95 -16.39 22.11
C ALA A 380 9.56 -17.33 20.95
N LEU A 381 9.91 -16.97 19.71
CA LEU A 381 9.55 -17.68 18.48
C LEU A 381 10.46 -18.89 18.18
N PHE A 382 11.61 -19.02 18.83
CA PHE A 382 12.45 -20.23 18.75
C PHE A 382 12.65 -20.94 20.10
N CYS A 383 12.20 -20.35 21.21
CA CYS A 383 12.23 -20.99 22.51
C CYS A 383 11.40 -22.28 22.50
N MET A 384 12.06 -23.42 22.76
CA MET A 384 11.44 -24.75 22.80
C MET A 384 10.84 -25.09 24.18
N SER A 385 11.19 -24.34 25.22
CA SER A 385 10.64 -24.55 26.57
C SER A 385 9.19 -24.05 26.68
N GLY A 386 8.40 -24.65 27.58
CA GLY A 386 7.02 -24.22 27.86
C GLY A 386 5.95 -24.76 26.91
N GLY A 387 6.33 -25.63 25.96
CA GLY A 387 5.42 -26.40 25.10
C GLY A 387 4.74 -25.63 23.97
N ASP A 388 4.94 -24.31 23.86
CA ASP A 388 4.25 -23.50 22.84
C ASP A 388 4.62 -23.89 21.40
N ALA A 389 5.90 -24.19 21.14
CA ALA A 389 6.36 -24.61 19.81
C ALA A 389 5.67 -25.91 19.37
N THR A 390 5.46 -26.85 20.29
CA THR A 390 4.73 -28.09 20.04
C THR A 390 3.25 -27.83 19.76
N VAL A 391 2.62 -26.92 20.51
CA VAL A 391 1.21 -26.54 20.29
C VAL A 391 1.03 -25.87 18.92
N GLU A 392 1.93 -24.98 18.54
CA GLU A 392 1.93 -24.31 17.23
C GLU A 392 2.07 -25.32 16.08
N HIS A 393 3.09 -26.19 16.18
CA HIS A 393 3.30 -27.30 15.24
C HIS A 393 2.05 -28.16 15.08
N ASN A 394 1.49 -28.63 16.19
CA ASN A 394 0.30 -29.48 16.20
C ASN A 394 -0.90 -28.76 15.59
N SER A 395 -1.08 -27.46 15.86
CA SER A 395 -2.21 -26.69 15.30
C SER A 395 -2.17 -26.64 13.77
N VAL A 396 -1.00 -26.39 13.18
CA VAL A 396 -0.82 -26.38 11.72
C VAL A 396 -0.97 -27.79 11.14
N ARG A 397 -0.37 -28.79 11.78
CA ARG A 397 -0.48 -30.21 11.41
C ARG A 397 -1.93 -30.68 11.39
N ASP A 398 -2.66 -30.44 12.47
CA ASP A 398 -4.03 -30.91 12.67
C ASP A 398 -4.99 -30.23 11.68
N LEU A 399 -4.76 -28.95 11.37
CA LEU A 399 -5.50 -28.25 10.32
C LEU A 399 -5.30 -28.91 8.95
N VAL A 400 -4.06 -29.16 8.54
CA VAL A 400 -3.77 -29.80 7.24
C VAL A 400 -4.29 -31.24 7.21
N HIS A 401 -4.19 -31.96 8.32
CA HIS A 401 -4.78 -33.29 8.48
C HIS A 401 -6.31 -33.27 8.26
N ASP A 402 -7.03 -32.30 8.83
CA ASP A 402 -8.47 -32.14 8.64
C ASP A 402 -8.84 -31.92 7.15
N TYR A 403 -8.11 -31.04 6.46
CA TYR A 403 -8.33 -30.85 5.02
C TYR A 403 -7.99 -32.09 4.19
N CYS A 404 -6.98 -32.87 4.57
CA CYS A 404 -6.74 -34.17 3.95
C CYS A 404 -7.92 -35.15 4.16
N ARG A 405 -8.59 -35.11 5.32
CA ARG A 405 -9.80 -35.93 5.57
C ARG A 405 -10.96 -35.49 4.68
N ARG A 406 -11.19 -34.18 4.60
CA ARG A 406 -12.20 -33.57 3.72
C ARG A 406 -11.99 -33.93 2.25
N GLY A 407 -10.73 -33.95 1.79
CA GLY A 407 -10.35 -34.39 0.45
C GLY A 407 -10.30 -35.91 0.26
N LEU A 408 -10.79 -36.71 1.21
CA LEU A 408 -10.81 -38.18 1.16
C LEU A 408 -9.43 -38.83 0.95
N LEU A 409 -8.35 -38.15 1.37
CA LEU A 409 -6.96 -38.59 1.15
C LEU A 409 -6.46 -39.63 2.16
N ARG A 410 -7.34 -40.09 3.06
CA ARG A 410 -7.09 -41.08 4.11
C ARG A 410 -5.83 -40.76 4.93
N PRO A 411 -5.76 -39.59 5.60
CA PRO A 411 -4.61 -39.24 6.41
C PRO A 411 -4.58 -40.04 7.73
N GLN A 412 -3.38 -40.30 8.24
CA GLN A 412 -3.12 -40.92 9.53
C GLN A 412 -2.14 -40.05 10.33
N LEU A 413 -2.55 -39.64 11.54
CA LEU A 413 -1.67 -38.93 12.46
C LEU A 413 -0.65 -39.88 13.08
N GLU A 414 0.61 -39.44 13.12
CA GLU A 414 1.70 -40.12 13.83
C GLU A 414 1.81 -41.62 13.48
N ALA A 415 1.63 -41.95 12.19
CA ALA A 415 1.58 -43.31 11.71
C ALA A 415 2.83 -44.11 12.14
N GLN A 416 2.60 -45.28 12.75
CA GLN A 416 3.67 -46.15 13.20
C GLN A 416 4.06 -47.13 12.10
N GLY A 417 5.36 -47.45 12.05
CA GLY A 417 5.85 -48.52 11.19
C GLY A 417 5.94 -48.17 9.71
N VAL A 418 5.99 -46.88 9.38
CA VAL A 418 6.22 -46.39 8.00
C VAL A 418 7.55 -46.89 7.43
N LEU A 419 8.55 -47.14 8.29
CA LEU A 419 9.89 -47.62 7.92
C LEU A 419 10.13 -49.09 8.35
N ARG A 420 9.08 -49.91 8.52
CA ARG A 420 9.17 -51.28 9.09
C ARG A 420 10.20 -52.18 8.41
N ASP A 421 10.41 -52.02 7.12
CA ASP A 421 11.32 -52.87 6.33
C ASP A 421 12.78 -52.37 6.32
N ILE A 422 13.08 -51.33 7.11
CA ILE A 422 14.41 -50.74 7.22
C ILE A 422 14.95 -50.98 8.63
N PRO A 423 16.11 -51.64 8.78
CA PRO A 423 16.76 -51.81 10.08
C PRO A 423 17.07 -50.43 10.68
N LEU A 424 16.35 -50.05 11.73
CA LEU A 424 16.58 -48.84 12.50
C LEU A 424 17.12 -49.22 13.89
N PRO A 425 18.14 -48.52 14.42
CA PRO A 425 18.73 -48.83 15.73
C PRO A 425 17.73 -48.88 16.89
N ASP A 426 16.60 -48.17 16.77
CA ASP A 426 15.56 -48.04 17.79
C ASP A 426 14.20 -48.65 17.40
N GLY A 427 14.03 -49.14 16.16
CA GLY A 427 12.80 -49.73 15.62
C GLY A 427 11.54 -48.84 15.70
N ARG A 428 11.65 -47.57 16.10
CA ARG A 428 10.51 -46.73 16.54
C ARG A 428 10.46 -45.36 15.89
N ARG A 429 11.34 -45.10 14.93
CA ARG A 429 11.41 -43.81 14.25
C ARG A 429 10.15 -43.53 13.42
N ARG A 430 9.53 -42.38 13.68
CA ARG A 430 8.38 -41.86 12.91
C ARG A 430 8.90 -40.85 11.89
N PRO A 431 8.82 -41.12 10.58
CA PRO A 431 9.34 -40.21 9.58
C PRO A 431 8.41 -39.04 9.27
N ALA A 432 7.17 -39.04 9.75
CA ALA A 432 6.20 -37.97 9.46
C ALA A 432 5.19 -37.77 10.59
N ASP A 433 4.65 -36.56 10.60
CA ASP A 433 3.53 -36.14 11.44
C ASP A 433 2.18 -36.63 10.89
N VAL A 434 2.02 -36.57 9.57
CA VAL A 434 0.82 -37.02 8.86
C VAL A 434 1.24 -37.92 7.69
N LEU A 435 0.77 -39.17 7.68
CA LEU A 435 0.87 -40.05 6.53
C LEU A 435 -0.42 -39.95 5.71
N VAL A 436 -0.31 -39.51 4.46
CA VAL A 436 -1.43 -39.48 3.51
C VAL A 436 -1.39 -40.75 2.67
N CYS A 437 -2.30 -41.69 2.92
CA CYS A 437 -2.29 -43.00 2.25
C CYS A 437 -2.75 -42.95 0.78
N SER A 438 -3.60 -41.99 0.43
CA SER A 438 -4.07 -41.76 -0.94
C SER A 438 -3.51 -40.45 -1.51
N GLY A 439 -2.19 -40.31 -1.46
CA GLY A 439 -1.44 -39.10 -1.77
C GLY A 439 -1.00 -38.95 -3.23
N SER A 440 -1.46 -39.79 -4.17
CA SER A 440 -1.09 -39.69 -5.59
C SER A 440 -1.44 -38.33 -6.22
N VAL A 441 -2.42 -37.62 -5.65
CA VAL A 441 -2.79 -36.24 -6.03
C VAL A 441 -1.82 -35.19 -5.51
N LEU A 442 -1.06 -35.48 -4.45
CA LEU A 442 -0.08 -34.58 -3.82
C LEU A 442 1.28 -34.61 -4.53
N VAL A 443 1.41 -35.49 -5.52
CA VAL A 443 2.60 -35.62 -6.36
C VAL A 443 2.46 -34.66 -7.54
N GLN A 444 3.50 -33.83 -7.75
CA GLN A 444 3.56 -32.94 -8.91
C GLN A 444 3.46 -33.74 -10.22
N SER A 445 2.56 -33.32 -11.12
CA SER A 445 2.41 -33.92 -12.44
C SER A 445 3.65 -33.66 -13.30
N LEU A 446 3.95 -34.61 -14.18
CA LEU A 446 5.00 -34.48 -15.18
C LEU A 446 4.61 -33.40 -16.21
N PRO A 447 5.57 -32.84 -16.96
CA PRO A 447 5.30 -31.77 -17.94
C PRO A 447 4.25 -32.13 -19.01
N ASP A 448 4.06 -33.42 -19.28
CA ASP A 448 3.07 -33.98 -20.21
C ASP A 448 1.67 -34.18 -19.58
N GLY A 449 1.49 -33.78 -18.32
CA GLY A 449 0.24 -33.93 -17.57
C GLY A 449 0.05 -35.31 -16.93
N SER A 450 0.95 -36.27 -17.20
CA SER A 450 0.89 -37.59 -16.56
C SER A 450 1.33 -37.52 -15.10
N ARG A 451 0.92 -38.52 -14.29
CA ARG A 451 1.37 -38.62 -12.90
C ARG A 451 2.60 -39.55 -12.83
N PRO A 452 3.65 -39.17 -12.09
CA PRO A 452 4.78 -40.04 -11.83
C PRO A 452 4.30 -41.39 -11.29
N VAL A 453 4.79 -42.47 -11.88
CA VAL A 453 4.68 -43.81 -11.29
C VAL A 453 5.55 -43.80 -10.04
N GLY A 454 4.93 -43.97 -8.89
CA GLY A 454 5.61 -43.83 -7.62
C GLY A 454 4.72 -44.21 -6.45
N PRO A 455 5.21 -44.05 -5.22
CA PRO A 455 4.47 -44.44 -4.04
C PRO A 455 3.16 -43.63 -3.90
N ASN A 456 2.07 -44.34 -3.68
CA ASN A 456 0.75 -43.73 -3.48
C ASN A 456 0.65 -42.97 -2.15
N SER A 457 1.55 -43.24 -1.20
CA SER A 457 1.57 -42.61 0.11
C SER A 457 2.62 -41.50 0.24
N VAL A 458 2.24 -40.41 0.92
CA VAL A 458 3.10 -39.25 1.18
C VAL A 458 3.19 -39.01 2.69
N ALA A 459 4.42 -38.96 3.20
CA ALA A 459 4.79 -38.68 4.58
C ALA A 459 5.04 -37.18 4.76
N LEU A 460 4.06 -36.45 5.30
CA LEU A 460 4.14 -35.01 5.57
C LEU A 460 4.79 -34.76 6.94
N ASP A 461 5.84 -33.97 6.96
CA ASP A 461 6.60 -33.64 8.17
C ASP A 461 6.67 -32.12 8.36
N PHE A 462 6.00 -31.61 9.38
CA PHE A 462 5.76 -30.19 9.59
C PHE A 462 6.90 -29.54 10.37
N ALA A 463 7.08 -28.25 10.15
CA ALA A 463 7.90 -27.41 11.02
C ALA A 463 7.45 -25.97 10.90
N VAL A 464 7.44 -25.25 12.02
CA VAL A 464 7.34 -23.79 12.05
C VAL A 464 8.64 -23.26 12.64
N ILE A 465 9.46 -22.62 11.82
CA ILE A 465 10.78 -22.12 12.20
C ILE A 465 10.75 -20.61 12.43
N ASN A 466 11.64 -20.08 13.26
CA ASN A 466 11.85 -18.63 13.30
C ASN A 466 12.91 -18.23 12.25
N ALA A 467 12.50 -17.53 11.18
CA ALA A 467 13.42 -17.10 10.13
C ALA A 467 14.47 -16.07 10.64
N LEU A 468 14.17 -15.40 11.75
CA LEU A 468 15.06 -14.45 12.43
C LEU A 468 15.76 -15.06 13.64
N GLY A 469 15.64 -16.38 13.83
CA GLY A 469 16.23 -17.11 14.94
C GLY A 469 17.69 -17.53 14.70
N PRO A 470 18.35 -18.04 15.75
CA PRO A 470 19.69 -18.62 15.64
C PRO A 470 19.73 -19.73 14.59
N GLY A 471 20.71 -19.68 13.67
CA GLY A 471 20.88 -20.67 12.60
C GLY A 471 19.94 -20.52 11.40
N HIS A 472 19.18 -19.42 11.32
CA HIS A 472 18.31 -19.06 10.18
C HIS A 472 18.53 -17.65 9.66
N TRP A 473 19.08 -16.77 10.51
CA TRP A 473 19.27 -15.36 10.18
C TRP A 473 20.13 -15.17 8.93
N GLU A 474 21.22 -15.93 8.77
CA GLU A 474 22.13 -15.77 7.64
C GLU A 474 21.43 -16.09 6.32
N GLU A 475 20.70 -17.19 6.24
CA GLU A 475 19.91 -17.52 5.06
C GLU A 475 18.89 -16.42 4.77
N THR A 476 18.10 -16.02 5.77
CA THR A 476 17.05 -14.99 5.64
C THR A 476 17.61 -13.63 5.21
N SER A 477 18.83 -13.29 5.65
CA SER A 477 19.50 -12.04 5.27
C SER A 477 19.77 -11.96 3.76
N ARG A 478 19.96 -13.11 3.09
CA ARG A 478 20.26 -13.18 1.65
C ARG A 478 19.01 -13.02 0.80
N GLN A 479 17.91 -13.70 1.15
CA GLN A 479 16.67 -13.65 0.37
C GLN A 479 15.45 -14.10 1.20
N PRO A 480 14.24 -13.60 0.88
CA PRO A 480 13.00 -14.09 1.51
C PRO A 480 12.79 -15.60 1.33
N GLY A 481 12.37 -16.29 2.41
CA GLY A 481 12.00 -17.73 2.39
C GLY A 481 13.14 -18.74 2.27
N SER A 482 14.40 -18.28 2.24
CA SER A 482 15.58 -19.16 2.18
C SER A 482 15.77 -20.01 3.42
N ALA A 483 15.46 -19.50 4.61
CA ALA A 483 15.57 -20.25 5.86
C ALA A 483 14.64 -21.46 5.85
N ALA A 484 13.37 -21.28 5.45
CA ALA A 484 12.43 -22.38 5.30
C ALA A 484 12.92 -23.44 4.29
N LYS A 485 13.45 -22.99 3.14
CA LYS A 485 14.02 -23.89 2.12
C LYS A 485 15.22 -24.68 2.65
N ALA A 486 16.19 -24.01 3.26
CA ALA A 486 17.37 -24.65 3.84
C ALA A 486 17.00 -25.65 4.94
N TYR A 487 16.00 -25.31 5.75
CA TYR A 487 15.47 -26.20 6.78
C TYR A 487 14.79 -27.45 6.18
N ALA A 488 13.99 -27.29 5.11
CA ALA A 488 13.39 -28.41 4.38
C ALA A 488 14.45 -29.37 3.80
N ASP A 489 15.50 -28.82 3.19
CA ASP A 489 16.62 -29.61 2.65
C ASP A 489 17.43 -30.33 3.73
N ARG A 490 17.53 -29.73 4.93
CA ARG A 490 18.13 -30.39 6.08
C ARG A 490 17.24 -31.52 6.61
N LYS A 491 15.92 -31.33 6.70
CA LYS A 491 14.98 -32.38 7.11
C LYS A 491 15.04 -33.60 6.21
N ARG A 492 15.12 -33.41 4.88
CA ARG A 492 15.29 -34.50 3.90
C ARG A 492 16.54 -35.35 4.16
N ARG A 493 17.67 -34.69 4.39
CA ARG A 493 18.99 -35.33 4.59
C ARG A 493 19.18 -35.89 6.00
N HIS A 494 18.46 -35.38 6.99
CA HIS A 494 18.63 -35.78 8.37
C HIS A 494 18.39 -37.29 8.52
N LEU A 495 19.41 -38.04 8.93
CA LEU A 495 19.38 -39.49 9.12
C LEU A 495 18.84 -40.27 7.89
N ASP A 496 19.08 -39.73 6.69
CA ASP A 496 18.63 -40.27 5.40
C ASP A 496 17.11 -40.52 5.32
N THR A 497 16.31 -39.67 5.98
CA THR A 497 14.85 -39.85 6.08
C THR A 497 14.19 -39.96 4.71
N ALA A 498 14.53 -39.08 3.78
CA ALA A 498 13.92 -39.08 2.45
C ALA A 498 14.22 -40.38 1.70
N SER A 499 15.50 -40.79 1.67
CA SER A 499 15.93 -42.04 1.01
C SER A 499 15.30 -43.27 1.65
N LYS A 500 15.19 -43.30 2.98
CA LYS A 500 14.53 -44.39 3.72
C LYS A 500 13.02 -44.44 3.45
N CYS A 501 12.34 -43.31 3.38
CA CYS A 501 10.93 -43.30 3.02
C CYS A 501 10.75 -43.83 1.59
N GLU A 502 11.59 -43.39 0.65
CA GLU A 502 11.50 -43.83 -0.75
C GLU A 502 11.72 -45.35 -0.87
N ALA A 503 12.72 -45.90 -0.15
CA ALA A 503 12.97 -47.34 -0.09
C ALA A 503 11.79 -48.12 0.52
N ALA A 504 11.03 -47.50 1.43
CA ALA A 504 9.80 -48.06 2.02
C ALA A 504 8.54 -47.81 1.16
N GLY A 505 8.67 -47.26 -0.05
CA GLY A 505 7.53 -46.95 -0.91
C GLY A 505 6.65 -45.82 -0.35
N VAL A 506 7.27 -44.80 0.26
CA VAL A 506 6.58 -43.61 0.77
C VAL A 506 7.37 -42.35 0.39
N ARG A 507 6.71 -41.33 -0.15
CA ARG A 507 7.38 -40.07 -0.44
C ARG A 507 7.51 -39.21 0.81
N PHE A 508 8.72 -38.79 1.18
CA PHE A 508 8.92 -37.82 2.26
C PHE A 508 8.73 -36.38 1.76
N GLN A 509 7.87 -35.61 2.43
CA GLN A 509 7.54 -34.25 2.03
C GLN A 509 7.57 -33.29 3.24
N PRO A 510 8.61 -32.47 3.37
CA PRO A 510 8.65 -31.45 4.42
C PRO A 510 7.62 -30.35 4.15
N MET A 511 6.90 -29.96 5.20
CA MET A 511 5.91 -28.88 5.23
C MET A 511 6.42 -27.77 6.16
N VAL A 512 7.30 -26.90 5.63
CA VAL A 512 8.00 -25.90 6.45
C VAL A 512 7.36 -24.51 6.29
N PHE A 513 7.01 -23.94 7.43
CA PHE A 513 6.50 -22.58 7.60
C PHE A 513 7.47 -21.75 8.44
N GLU A 514 7.38 -20.44 8.33
CA GLU A 514 8.12 -19.49 9.14
C GLU A 514 7.16 -18.83 10.13
N ALA A 515 7.63 -18.53 11.35
CA ALA A 515 6.88 -17.77 12.35
C ALA A 515 6.44 -16.41 11.79
N GLN A 516 7.21 -15.82 10.85
CA GLN A 516 6.83 -14.60 10.13
C GLN A 516 5.73 -14.81 9.07
N GLY A 517 5.16 -16.01 8.99
CA GLY A 517 4.07 -16.41 8.11
C GLY A 517 4.50 -16.95 6.74
N GLY A 518 5.81 -17.01 6.47
CA GLY A 518 6.38 -17.55 5.24
C GLY A 518 6.16 -19.05 5.07
N MET A 519 6.28 -19.58 3.85
CA MET A 519 6.31 -21.03 3.61
C MET A 519 7.19 -21.40 2.42
N THR A 520 7.59 -22.67 2.35
CA THR A 520 8.26 -23.20 1.16
C THR A 520 7.29 -23.38 -0.02
N SER A 521 7.83 -23.34 -1.24
CA SER A 521 7.02 -23.55 -2.46
C SER A 521 6.43 -24.96 -2.51
N GLU A 522 7.14 -25.97 -1.99
CA GLU A 522 6.62 -27.34 -1.95
C GLU A 522 5.43 -27.47 -0.99
N ALA A 523 5.47 -26.81 0.18
CA ALA A 523 4.32 -26.78 1.08
C ALA A 523 3.10 -26.13 0.43
N GLY A 524 3.31 -25.04 -0.31
CA GLY A 524 2.26 -24.39 -1.10
C GLY A 524 1.67 -25.29 -2.18
N ALA A 525 2.49 -26.09 -2.87
CA ALA A 525 2.04 -27.04 -3.89
C ALA A 525 1.20 -28.17 -3.28
N VAL A 526 1.61 -28.72 -2.12
CA VAL A 526 0.83 -29.72 -1.38
C VAL A 526 -0.52 -29.16 -0.97
N ILE A 527 -0.58 -27.94 -0.41
CA ILE A 527 -1.85 -27.30 -0.04
C ILE A 527 -2.74 -27.07 -1.26
N HIS A 528 -2.17 -26.69 -2.41
CA HIS A 528 -2.92 -26.55 -3.66
C HIS A 528 -3.56 -27.88 -4.10
N ALA A 529 -2.83 -28.98 -4.00
CA ALA A 529 -3.32 -30.31 -4.33
C ALA A 529 -4.40 -30.80 -3.35
N ILE A 530 -4.21 -30.58 -2.04
CA ILE A 530 -5.23 -30.87 -1.01
C ILE A 530 -6.50 -30.08 -1.31
N ALA A 531 -6.39 -28.79 -1.63
CA ALA A 531 -7.55 -27.98 -1.99
C ALA A 531 -8.30 -28.53 -3.21
N GLY A 532 -7.57 -29.06 -4.21
CA GLY A 532 -8.17 -29.69 -5.39
C GLY A 532 -8.91 -30.99 -5.06
N ALA A 533 -8.37 -31.79 -4.14
CA ALA A 533 -9.04 -32.99 -3.65
C ALA A 533 -10.33 -32.65 -2.87
N VAL A 534 -10.27 -31.66 -1.98
CA VAL A 534 -11.44 -31.17 -1.23
C VAL A 534 -12.49 -30.60 -2.17
N ALA A 535 -12.10 -29.76 -3.13
CA ALA A 535 -13.00 -29.23 -4.16
C ALA A 535 -13.73 -30.32 -4.92
N SER A 536 -13.03 -31.40 -5.28
CA SER A 536 -13.61 -32.54 -5.98
C SER A 536 -14.56 -33.36 -5.08
N ALA A 537 -14.25 -33.49 -3.79
CA ALA A 537 -15.04 -34.26 -2.85
C ALA A 537 -16.31 -33.52 -2.37
N GLU A 538 -16.23 -32.19 -2.28
CA GLU A 538 -17.28 -31.33 -1.72
C GLU A 538 -18.07 -30.54 -2.79
N ASP A 539 -17.78 -30.73 -4.08
CA ASP A 539 -18.33 -29.94 -5.20
C ASP A 539 -18.19 -28.42 -4.97
N ALA A 540 -16.95 -28.02 -4.64
CA ALA A 540 -16.62 -26.65 -4.23
C ALA A 540 -15.54 -26.03 -5.12
N ASP A 541 -15.42 -24.70 -5.08
CA ASP A 541 -14.37 -23.98 -5.81
C ASP A 541 -13.00 -24.17 -5.14
N GLN A 542 -12.05 -24.78 -5.87
CA GLN A 542 -10.68 -25.05 -5.39
C GLN A 542 -9.97 -23.78 -4.92
N GLN A 543 -10.18 -22.65 -5.59
CA GLN A 543 -9.51 -21.41 -5.25
C GLN A 543 -10.00 -20.88 -3.89
N LYS A 544 -11.29 -20.95 -3.59
CA LYS A 544 -11.87 -20.59 -2.28
C LYS A 544 -11.31 -21.47 -1.17
N ILE A 545 -11.29 -22.80 -1.35
CA ILE A 545 -10.73 -23.73 -0.36
C ILE A 545 -9.24 -23.44 -0.12
N ARG A 546 -8.46 -23.24 -1.19
CA ARG A 546 -7.03 -22.92 -1.07
C ARG A 546 -6.81 -21.63 -0.29
N VAL A 547 -7.60 -20.60 -0.58
CA VAL A 547 -7.55 -19.32 0.15
C VAL A 547 -7.90 -19.53 1.62
N GLU A 548 -8.93 -20.32 1.92
CA GLU A 548 -9.33 -20.63 3.30
C GLU A 548 -8.23 -21.35 4.08
N ILE A 549 -7.57 -22.36 3.50
CA ILE A 549 -6.46 -23.07 4.14
C ILE A 549 -5.34 -22.08 4.49
N PHE A 550 -4.93 -21.25 3.54
CA PHE A 550 -3.89 -20.26 3.76
C PHE A 550 -4.26 -19.22 4.82
N GLU A 551 -5.51 -18.76 4.84
CA GLU A 551 -5.99 -17.84 5.87
C GLU A 551 -5.93 -18.44 7.26
N LYS A 552 -6.40 -19.69 7.42
CA LYS A 552 -6.38 -20.39 8.69
C LYS A 552 -4.96 -20.66 9.18
N ILE A 553 -4.05 -21.10 8.31
CA ILE A 553 -2.63 -21.28 8.67
C ILE A 553 -2.02 -19.97 9.15
N SER A 554 -2.18 -18.88 8.40
CA SER A 554 -1.60 -17.59 8.79
C SER A 554 -2.16 -17.06 10.11
N LEU A 555 -3.46 -17.24 10.37
CA LEU A 555 -4.07 -16.86 11.65
C LEU A 555 -3.56 -17.71 12.81
N LEU A 556 -3.42 -19.03 12.63
CA LEU A 556 -2.87 -19.92 13.66
C LEU A 556 -1.45 -19.51 14.05
N ILE A 557 -0.59 -19.20 13.08
CA ILE A 557 0.80 -18.75 13.32
C ILE A 557 0.80 -17.39 14.05
N MET A 558 0.00 -16.40 13.61
CA MET A 558 -0.07 -15.09 14.30
C MET A 558 -0.53 -15.21 15.75
N ARG A 559 -1.55 -16.04 16.01
CA ARG A 559 -2.06 -16.29 17.37
C ARG A 559 -1.00 -16.98 18.23
N ALA A 560 -0.31 -17.97 17.66
CA ALA A 560 0.79 -18.66 18.34
C ALA A 560 1.94 -17.70 18.67
N ASN A 561 2.38 -16.86 17.73
CA ASN A 561 3.41 -15.86 17.96
C ASN A 561 3.06 -14.91 19.10
N ALA A 562 1.88 -14.32 19.05
CA ALA A 562 1.42 -13.37 20.05
C ALA A 562 1.34 -14.00 21.45
N ARG A 563 0.85 -15.24 21.53
CA ARG A 563 0.84 -16.02 22.77
C ARG A 563 2.26 -16.31 23.26
N ARG A 564 3.16 -16.78 22.37
CA ARG A 564 4.55 -17.12 22.71
C ARG A 564 5.30 -15.93 23.28
N ILE A 565 5.18 -14.78 22.62
CA ILE A 565 5.75 -13.51 23.05
C ILE A 565 5.12 -13.11 24.39
N GLY A 566 3.78 -13.06 24.46
CA GLY A 566 3.04 -12.66 25.67
C GLY A 566 3.39 -13.46 26.92
N ARG A 567 3.57 -14.78 26.82
CA ARG A 567 3.95 -15.64 27.96
C ARG A 567 5.37 -15.38 28.48
N ARG A 568 6.24 -14.76 27.67
CA ARG A 568 7.66 -14.49 27.98
C ARG A 568 7.94 -13.02 28.27
N ARG A 569 6.92 -12.16 28.22
CA ARG A 569 7.03 -10.78 28.71
C ARG A 569 7.12 -10.81 30.23
N VAL A 570 7.95 -9.94 30.80
CA VAL A 570 7.87 -9.64 32.23
C VAL A 570 6.52 -8.99 32.48
N LYS A 571 5.79 -9.47 33.49
CA LYS A 571 4.60 -8.76 33.96
C LYS A 571 5.11 -7.58 34.78
N ASP A 572 4.85 -6.37 34.32
CA ASP A 572 4.99 -5.21 35.21
C ASP A 572 3.94 -5.33 36.32
N ASP A 573 4.41 -5.63 37.54
CA ASP A 573 3.60 -5.50 38.76
C ASP A 573 3.46 -4.03 39.21
N SER A 574 3.96 -3.07 38.43
CA SER A 574 3.88 -1.64 38.73
C SER A 574 3.32 -0.85 37.56
N GLY A 575 2.08 -0.36 37.67
CA GLY A 575 1.58 0.90 37.11
C GLY A 575 1.88 1.31 35.65
N SER A 576 2.38 0.43 34.78
CA SER A 576 2.93 0.82 33.47
C SER A 576 1.87 0.99 32.38
N ALA A 577 0.63 0.60 32.67
CA ALA A 577 -0.52 0.92 31.82
C ALA A 577 -0.71 2.44 31.67
N GLU A 578 -0.38 3.25 32.70
CA GLU A 578 -0.48 4.71 32.64
C GLU A 578 0.66 5.36 31.85
N ALA A 579 1.87 4.79 31.85
CA ALA A 579 3.01 5.35 31.10
C ALA A 579 2.93 5.08 29.59
N ALA A 580 2.49 3.86 29.19
CA ALA A 580 2.22 3.54 27.80
C ALA A 580 1.01 4.31 27.27
N ALA A 581 -0.05 4.47 28.08
CA ALA A 581 -1.19 5.33 27.75
C ALA A 581 -0.80 6.82 27.68
N ALA A 582 0.09 7.32 28.54
CA ALA A 582 0.57 8.70 28.51
C ALA A 582 1.45 9.01 27.29
N SER A 583 2.31 8.07 26.87
CA SER A 583 3.11 8.19 25.64
C SER A 583 2.22 8.15 24.38
N ALA A 584 1.24 7.24 24.33
CA ALA A 584 0.24 7.21 23.26
C ALA A 584 -0.63 8.48 23.24
N THR A 585 -1.02 9.01 24.41
CA THR A 585 -1.80 10.26 24.53
C THR A 585 -0.96 11.48 24.13
N LYS A 586 0.35 11.48 24.39
CA LYS A 586 1.28 12.53 23.92
C LYS A 586 1.44 12.49 22.40
N VAL A 587 1.57 11.32 21.79
CA VAL A 587 1.64 11.15 20.32
C VAL A 587 0.31 11.51 19.66
N VAL A 588 -0.83 11.16 20.25
CA VAL A 588 -2.18 11.58 19.77
C VAL A 588 -2.36 13.08 19.92
N ARG A 589 -1.84 13.71 20.99
CA ARG A 589 -1.85 15.16 21.22
C ARG A 589 -0.92 15.90 20.25
N GLU A 590 0.27 15.40 19.97
CA GLU A 590 1.19 15.94 18.96
C GLU A 590 0.64 15.77 17.53
N ALA A 591 -0.04 14.65 17.24
CA ALA A 591 -0.76 14.45 16.00
C ALA A 591 -1.97 15.40 15.84
N ARG A 592 -2.64 15.76 16.95
CA ARG A 592 -3.72 16.76 16.98
C ARG A 592 -3.17 18.17 16.69
N LEU A 593 -1.98 18.50 17.19
CA LEU A 593 -1.31 19.78 16.95
C LEU A 593 -0.82 19.97 15.50
N LEU A 594 -0.59 18.89 14.75
CA LEU A 594 -0.21 18.95 13.33
C LEU A 594 -1.37 19.29 12.38
N VAL A 595 -2.62 19.31 12.86
CA VAL A 595 -3.84 19.48 12.04
C VAL A 595 -4.51 20.84 12.26
N GLU A 596 -4.18 21.57 13.33
CA GLU A 596 -4.69 22.92 13.61
C GLU A 596 -3.57 23.97 13.66
N PRO A 597 -2.98 24.38 12.53
CA PRO A 597 -2.37 25.69 12.46
C PRO A 597 -3.52 26.71 12.28
N GLY A 598 -4.05 27.21 13.39
CA GLY A 598 -4.87 28.43 13.44
C GLY A 598 -5.97 28.56 12.38
N LEU A 599 -7.07 27.82 12.54
CA LEU A 599 -8.36 28.30 12.08
C LEU A 599 -8.99 29.01 13.28
N GLY A 600 -8.80 30.32 13.35
CA GLY A 600 -9.55 31.16 14.28
C GLY A 600 -11.04 31.03 13.99
N ASP A 601 -11.83 30.93 15.05
CA ASP A 601 -13.28 31.09 14.99
C ASP A 601 -13.61 32.50 14.46
N GLU A 602 -14.00 32.59 13.19
CA GLU A 602 -14.89 33.63 12.65
C GLU A 602 -15.90 33.02 11.66
#